data_AF-A0A3B0TC18-F1
#
_entry.id   AF-A0A3B0TC18-F1
#
_cell.length_a   1.000
_cell.length_b   1.000
_cell.length_c   1.000
_cell.angle_alpha   90.00
_cell.angle_beta   90.00
_cell.angle_gamma   90.00
#
_symmetry.space_group_name_H-M   'P 1'
#
loop_
_entity.id
_entity.type
_entity.pdbx_description
1 polymer ?
#
loop_
_entity_poly.entity_id
_entity_poly.type
_entity_poly.pdbx_seq_one_letter_code
_entity_poly.pdbx_strand_id
1 'polypeptide(L)' 'MAFFSDATSSRSGAVSSLFTDMLRGVGNLFSLVVRYRRYAKAEAQLLSMTDRQLEDLGIARGEIRARVWANFDRR' A
#
# COMPACT_ATOMS: atom_id res chain seq x y z
N MET A 1 -31.78 27.42 38.48
CA MET A 1 -30.45 27.80 37.99
C MET A 1 -29.91 26.64 37.18
N ALA A 2 -29.86 26.76 35.85
CA ALA A 2 -29.33 25.74 34.96
C ALA A 2 -28.28 26.41 34.08
N PHE A 3 -27.01 26.30 34.46
CA PHE A 3 -25.86 26.72 33.64
C PHE A 3 -24.66 25.90 34.14
N PHE A 4 -23.88 25.37 33.19
CA PHE A 4 -22.73 24.46 33.34
C PHE A 4 -22.99 22.95 33.24
N SER A 5 -23.25 22.47 32.02
CA SER A 5 -22.84 21.12 31.60
C SER A 5 -22.81 21.00 30.07
N ASP A 6 -21.96 21.77 29.37
CA ASP A 6 -21.85 21.63 27.90
C ASP A 6 -20.47 21.93 27.29
N ALA A 7 -19.38 21.88 28.06
CA ALA A 7 -18.03 22.19 27.53
C ALA A 7 -17.15 20.96 27.26
N THR A 8 -17.58 19.75 27.64
CA THR A 8 -16.77 18.53 27.50
C THR A 8 -17.14 17.67 26.29
N SER A 9 -18.33 17.86 25.71
CA SER A 9 -18.86 17.05 24.61
C SER A 9 -18.22 17.33 23.24
N SER A 10 -17.78 18.57 22.98
CA SER A 10 -17.16 18.94 21.69
C SER A 10 -15.68 18.54 21.57
N ARG A 11 -14.98 18.27 22.68
CA ARG A 11 -13.55 17.92 22.67
C ARG A 11 -13.31 16.44 22.35
N SER A 12 -14.25 15.55 22.70
CA SER A 12 -14.17 14.11 22.42
C SER A 12 -14.42 13.80 20.93
N GLY A 13 -15.30 14.54 20.26
CA GLY A 13 -15.58 14.40 18.82
C GLY A 13 -14.38 14.76 17.94
N ALA A 14 -13.71 15.89 18.21
CA ALA A 14 -12.56 16.35 17.43
C ALA A 14 -11.33 15.42 17.56
N VAL A 15 -11.07 14.86 18.75
CA VAL A 15 -9.96 13.92 18.94
C VAL A 15 -10.26 12.58 18.25
N SER A 16 -11.52 12.15 18.20
CA SER A 16 -11.94 10.92 17.52
C SER A 16 -11.82 10.99 16.00
N SER A 17 -12.14 12.14 15.39
CA SER A 17 -12.00 12.34 13.94
C SER A 17 -10.54 12.42 13.52
N LEU A 18 -9.69 13.12 14.29
CA LEU A 18 -8.25 13.17 14.05
C LEU A 18 -7.61 11.78 14.13
N PHE A 19 -7.99 10.98 15.13
CA PHE A 19 -7.50 9.62 15.28
C PHE A 19 -7.97 8.72 14.12
N THR A 20 -9.23 8.85 13.71
CA THR A 20 -9.78 8.09 12.58
C THR A 20 -9.08 8.43 11.26
N ASP A 21 -8.82 9.70 11.00
CA ASP A 21 -8.13 10.14 9.79
C ASP A 21 -6.65 9.73 9.80
N MET A 22 -6.00 9.74 10.97
CA MET A 22 -4.66 9.17 11.13
C MET A 22 -4.64 7.68 10.80
N LEU A 23 -5.57 6.89 11.35
CA LEU A 23 -5.65 5.44 11.08
C LEU A 23 -5.89 5.16 9.58
N ARG A 24 -6.71 5.97 8.90
CA ARG A 24 -6.89 5.89 7.44
C ARG A 24 -5.59 6.18 6.70
N GLY A 25 -4.86 7.22 7.10
CA GLY A 25 -3.55 7.57 6.53
C GLY A 25 -2.53 6.44 6.67
N VAL A 26 -2.46 5.83 7.86
CA VAL A 26 -1.59 4.68 8.14
C VAL A 26 -2.00 3.47 7.32
N GLY A 27 -3.31 3.18 7.20
CA GLY A 27 -3.82 2.11 6.33
C GLY A 27 -3.40 2.27 4.87
N ASN A 28 -3.40 3.49 4.35
CA ASN A 28 -2.96 3.78 2.99
C ASN A 28 -1.47 3.48 2.78
N LEU A 29 -0.62 3.81 3.75
CA LEU A 29 0.81 3.49 3.74
C LEU A 29 1.06 1.98 3.81
N PHE A 30 0.38 1.27 4.70
CA PHE A 30 0.47 -0.20 4.78
C PHE A 30 0.08 -0.86 3.46
N SER A 31 -0.98 -0.38 2.80
CA SER A 31 -1.41 -0.89 1.49
C SER A 31 -0.34 -0.70 0.40
N LEU A 32 0.47 0.36 0.51
CA LEU A 32 1.56 0.65 -0.42
C LEU A 32 2.75 -0.28 -0.15
N VAL A 33 3.12 -0.47 1.12
CA VAL A 33 4.18 -1.41 1.52
C VAL A 33 3.84 -2.84 1.10
N VAL A 34 2.62 -3.29 1.34
CA VAL A 34 2.18 -4.65 0.94
C VAL A 34 2.26 -4.80 -0.58
N ARG A 35 1.80 -3.81 -1.35
CA ARG A 35 1.91 -3.82 -2.82
C ARG A 35 3.38 -3.91 -3.25
N TYR A 36 4.23 -3.03 -2.74
CA TYR A 36 5.66 -3.01 -3.07
C TYR A 36 6.31 -4.38 -2.82
N ARG A 37 6.07 -4.99 -1.66
CA ARG A 37 6.62 -6.32 -1.32
C ARG A 37 6.13 -7.41 -2.27
N ARG A 38 4.90 -7.34 -2.76
CA ARG A 38 4.38 -8.30 -3.75
C ARG A 38 5.12 -8.19 -5.09
N TYR A 39 5.33 -6.97 -5.59
CA TYR A 39 6.07 -6.75 -6.84
C TYR A 39 7.54 -7.15 -6.71
N ALA A 40 8.20 -6.74 -5.63
CA ALA A 40 9.58 -7.14 -5.37
C ALA A 40 9.75 -8.67 -5.27
N LYS A 41 8.79 -9.37 -4.66
CA LYS A 41 8.79 -10.84 -4.61
C LYS A 41 8.60 -11.45 -6.00
N ALA A 42 7.69 -10.91 -6.81
CA ALA A 42 7.44 -11.40 -8.17
C ALA A 42 8.68 -11.22 -9.06
N GLU A 43 9.35 -10.07 -8.97
CA GLU A 43 10.61 -9.81 -9.67
C GLU A 43 11.70 -10.80 -9.24
N ALA A 44 11.90 -11.02 -7.94
CA ALA A 44 12.88 -11.98 -7.44
C ALA A 44 12.59 -13.42 -7.91
N GLN A 45 11.31 -13.81 -7.93
CA GLN A 45 10.90 -15.13 -8.44
C GLN A 45 11.22 -15.27 -9.92
N LEU A 46 10.88 -14.29 -10.76
CA LEU A 46 11.18 -14.33 -12.19
C LEU A 46 12.69 -14.32 -12.45
N LEU A 47 13.46 -13.52 -11.71
CA LEU A 47 14.93 -13.49 -11.85
C LEU A 47 15.59 -14.81 -11.44
N SER A 48 14.96 -15.58 -10.55
CA SER A 48 15.42 -16.91 -10.16
C SER A 48 15.09 -18.02 -11.17
N MET A 49 14.23 -17.75 -12.15
CA MET A 49 13.89 -18.72 -13.19
C MET A 49 15.04 -18.89 -14.19
N THR A 50 15.05 -20.08 -14.80
CA THR A 50 15.95 -20.38 -15.93
C THR A 50 15.48 -19.68 -17.20
N ASP A 51 16.37 -19.49 -18.17
CA ASP A 51 16.04 -18.78 -19.41
C ASP A 51 14.94 -19.48 -20.22
N ARG A 52 14.90 -20.82 -20.21
CA ARG A 52 13.82 -21.60 -20.84
C ARG A 52 12.45 -21.36 -20.20
N GLN A 53 12.40 -21.29 -18.87
CA GLN A 53 11.15 -20.98 -18.16
C GLN A 53 10.68 -19.55 -18.44
N LEU A 54 11.63 -18.62 -18.61
CA LEU A 54 11.32 -17.24 -19.02
C LEU A 54 10.86 -17.19 -20.49
N GLU A 55 11.45 -17.99 -21.36
CA GLU A 55 11.06 -18.16 -22.76
C GLU A 55 9.65 -18.72 -22.90
N ASP A 56 9.28 -19.73 -22.09
CA ASP A 56 7.92 -20.29 -22.04
C ASP A 56 6.87 -19.22 -21.65
N LEU A 57 7.27 -18.24 -20.85
CA LEU A 57 6.44 -17.09 -20.46
C LEU A 57 6.48 -15.94 -21.49
N GLY A 58 7.34 -16.05 -22.51
CA GLY A 58 7.54 -15.02 -23.54
C GLY A 58 8.14 -13.72 -22.99
N ILE A 59 9.01 -13.81 -21.97
CA ILE A 59 9.64 -12.65 -21.34
C ILE A 59 11.16 -12.76 -21.35
N ALA A 60 11.83 -11.69 -21.76
CA ALA A 60 13.29 -11.59 -21.63
C ALA A 60 13.68 -11.17 -20.20
N ARG A 61 14.82 -11.66 -19.71
CA ARG A 61 15.34 -11.35 -18.36
C ARG A 61 15.49 -9.83 -18.11
N GLY A 62 15.89 -9.08 -19.15
CA GLY A 62 15.99 -7.62 -19.09
C GLY A 62 14.64 -6.88 -19.01
N GLU A 63 13.54 -7.53 -19.42
CA GLU A 63 12.20 -6.94 -19.38
C GLU A 63 11.48 -7.17 -18.05
N ILE A 64 11.95 -8.10 -17.22
CA ILE A 64 11.29 -8.51 -15.97
C ILE A 64 10.94 -7.29 -15.11
N ARG A 65 11.92 -6.41 -14.87
CA ARG A 65 11.71 -5.22 -14.05
C ARG A 65 10.65 -4.30 -14.65
N ALA A 66 10.75 -3.99 -15.94
CA ALA A 66 9.80 -3.11 -16.61
C ALA A 66 8.37 -3.68 -16.54
N ARG A 67 8.19 -4.99 -16.81
CA ARG A 67 6.85 -5.61 -16.83
C ARG A 67 6.24 -5.80 -15.44
N VAL A 68 7.03 -6.18 -14.45
CA VAL A 68 6.55 -6.34 -13.07
C VAL A 68 6.11 -4.98 -12.52
N TRP A 69 6.92 -3.95 -12.68
CA TRP A 69 6.68 -2.64 -12.06
C TRP A 69 5.73 -1.73 -12.86
N ALA A 70 5.45 -2.02 -14.14
CA ALA A 70 4.55 -1.21 -14.97
C ALA A 70 3.15 -0.96 -14.36
N ASN A 71 2.68 -1.86 -13.49
CA ASN A 71 1.37 -1.73 -12.84
C ASN A 71 1.44 -1.14 -11.44
N PHE A 72 2.63 -0.93 -10.88
CA PHE A 72 2.80 -0.34 -9.55
C PHE A 72 2.50 1.17 -9.56
N ASP A 73 2.89 1.87 -10.62
CA ASP A 73 2.77 3.33 -10.75
C ASP A 73 1.44 3.80 -11.38
N ARG A 74 0.61 2.89 -11.89
CA ARG A 74 -0.72 3.21 -12.44
C ARG A 74 -1.72 3.39 -11.29
N ARG A 75 -1.86 4.61 -10.78
CA ARG A 75 -2.98 5.04 -9.92
C ARG A 75 -3.65 6.26 -10.49
#